data_AF-A0A4Q5LPW1-F1
#
_entry.id   AF-A0A4Q5LPW1-F1
#
_cell.length_a   1.000
_cell.length_b   1.000
_cell.length_c   1.000
_cell.angle_alpha   90.00
_cell.angle_beta   90.00
_cell.angle_gamma   90.00
#
_symmetry.space_group_name_H-M   'P 1'
#
loop_
_entity.id
_entity.type
_entity.pdbx_description
1 polymer ?
#
loop_
_entity_poly.entity_id
_entity_poly.type
_entity_poly.pdbx_seq_one_letter_code
_entity_poly.pdbx_strand_id
1 'polypeptide(L)'
;MKQLKNLLFALPVVVICSCQQNAKKEQANTVDTSASAAKGTFGYDLAFLQKHDSVIVLKSSDGKAQIIVSPKYQAKVFTSTANGQSGRSFGWVNYKTFDAKPDEHMNAFGGEDRLWLGPEGGKFSLYFKPGTKMEFANWHTPPAIDNESWQLVSKSSDEVTMSKTTEMLNYANTLLKIKLDRIVKLFHRDDIQKMLGINAEYNVAAVGFTTTNIITNNGDKGWDKTTGAPCLWNLDMFSPSEKTVIVVPYHDNATGKVATTDYFGQIPPDRVKYDKGILLFKADGKSRGKLGVPPNRAKTMAGSYDPQNKVLTITLYDVDSKGTYLNQEWTPDKPPFIGDAVNAYNDGPLATGGQMGPFYEIESVSPAAFLKPGEKLVHAHSVFHFTGDEAQLNDIAVKTLGISLKDIQAAFK
;
A
#
# COMPACT_ATOMS: atom_id res chain seq x y z
N MET A 1 83.51 57.29 3.95
CA MET A 1 83.69 58.70 4.35
C MET A 1 82.65 59.54 3.61
N LYS A 2 81.75 60.21 4.36
CA LYS A 2 80.93 61.40 4.00
C LYS A 2 79.99 61.28 2.76
N GLN A 3 78.79 61.83 2.72
CA GLN A 3 77.92 62.53 3.67
C GLN A 3 76.52 62.60 3.03
N LEU A 4 75.52 62.66 3.90
CA LEU A 4 74.12 63.02 3.69
C LEU A 4 73.95 64.40 3.00
N LYS A 5 72.90 64.59 2.19
CA LYS A 5 71.87 65.65 2.40
C LYS A 5 70.70 65.64 1.39
N ASN A 6 69.52 65.57 1.99
CA ASN A 6 68.14 65.84 1.59
C ASN A 6 67.85 66.81 0.43
N LEU A 7 66.75 66.54 -0.29
CA LEU A 7 65.69 67.54 -0.52
C LEU A 7 64.32 66.86 -0.74
N LEU A 8 63.29 67.40 -0.07
CA LEU A 8 61.86 67.04 -0.14
C LEU A 8 61.26 67.25 -1.54
N PHE A 9 60.22 66.49 -1.91
CA PHE A 9 58.95 67.01 -2.44
C PHE A 9 57.85 65.94 -2.39
N ALA A 10 56.67 66.32 -1.87
CA ALA A 10 55.48 65.49 -1.74
C ALA A 10 54.71 65.38 -3.09
N LEU A 11 54.11 64.21 -3.36
CA LEU A 11 53.30 63.95 -4.56
C LEU A 11 51.87 63.51 -4.16
N PRO A 12 50.80 64.07 -4.76
CA PRO A 12 49.42 63.73 -4.43
C PRO A 12 48.86 62.57 -5.26
N VAL A 13 47.91 61.88 -4.64
CA VAL A 13 47.09 60.78 -5.16
C VAL A 13 46.14 61.26 -6.25
N VAL A 14 46.05 60.53 -7.37
CA VAL A 14 45.03 60.70 -8.42
C VAL A 14 44.30 59.37 -8.62
N VAL A 15 42.97 59.41 -8.53
CA VAL A 15 42.03 58.31 -8.76
C VAL A 15 41.77 58.18 -10.26
N ILE A 16 41.82 56.96 -10.80
CA ILE A 16 41.39 56.66 -12.18
C ILE A 16 40.45 55.44 -12.16
N CYS A 17 39.24 55.66 -12.68
CA CYS A 17 38.23 54.61 -12.94
C CYS A 17 38.69 53.70 -14.09
N SER A 18 38.59 52.39 -13.88
CA SER A 18 38.88 51.36 -14.89
C SER A 18 37.56 50.70 -15.33
N CYS A 19 37.33 50.68 -16.64
CA CYS A 19 36.43 49.74 -17.30
C CYS A 19 37.29 48.68 -18.00
N GLN A 20 37.19 47.42 -17.58
CA GLN A 20 37.75 46.28 -18.28
C GLN A 20 36.71 45.17 -18.40
N GLN A 21 36.47 44.75 -19.65
CA GLN A 21 35.70 43.58 -20.02
C GLN A 21 36.40 42.31 -19.53
N ASN A 22 35.64 41.44 -18.86
CA ASN A 22 36.04 40.06 -18.61
C ASN A 22 34.92 39.12 -19.06
N ALA A 23 35.31 38.10 -19.82
CA ALA A 23 34.46 37.05 -20.34
C ALA A 23 33.73 36.32 -19.20
N LYS A 24 32.40 36.30 -19.23
CA LYS A 24 31.57 35.47 -18.36
C LYS A 24 31.50 34.06 -18.93
N LYS A 25 32.01 33.09 -18.18
CA LYS A 25 31.57 31.69 -18.25
C LYS A 25 30.06 31.67 -17.98
N GLU A 26 29.28 31.18 -18.93
CA GLU A 26 27.91 30.75 -18.69
C GLU A 26 27.97 29.52 -17.76
N GLN A 27 27.84 29.77 -16.46
CA GLN A 27 27.28 28.78 -15.56
C GLN A 27 25.81 28.65 -15.92
N ALA A 28 25.43 27.51 -16.46
CA ALA A 28 24.05 27.08 -16.51
C ALA A 28 23.50 27.14 -15.08
N ASN A 29 22.69 28.16 -14.79
CA ASN A 29 21.82 28.17 -13.63
C ASN A 29 20.79 27.07 -13.84
N THR A 30 21.13 25.84 -13.42
CA THR A 30 20.11 24.90 -13.00
C THR A 30 19.40 25.56 -11.82
N VAL A 31 18.20 26.07 -12.09
CA VAL A 31 17.28 26.51 -11.06
C VAL A 31 17.10 25.33 -10.12
N ASP A 32 17.68 25.43 -8.93
CA ASP A 32 17.42 24.52 -7.84
C ASP A 32 15.96 24.75 -7.40
N THR A 33 15.02 24.09 -8.07
CA THR A 33 13.61 24.05 -7.72
C THR A 33 13.34 23.10 -6.55
N SER A 34 14.35 22.68 -5.78
CA SER A 34 14.14 21.91 -4.57
C SER A 34 13.75 22.81 -3.39
N ALA A 35 12.60 23.47 -3.50
CA ALA A 35 11.79 23.70 -2.31
C ALA A 35 11.49 22.32 -1.74
N SER A 36 12.27 21.89 -0.74
CA SER A 36 12.12 20.64 0.01
C SER A 36 10.63 20.41 0.28
N ALA A 37 9.99 19.52 -0.48
CA ALA A 37 8.57 19.25 -0.36
C ALA A 37 8.26 18.83 1.09
N ALA A 38 7.11 19.25 1.64
CA ALA A 38 6.78 18.95 3.03
C ALA A 38 6.56 17.44 3.21
N LYS A 39 7.03 16.87 4.33
CA LYS A 39 6.78 15.46 4.66
C LYS A 39 5.26 15.18 4.67
N GLY A 40 4.86 14.05 4.08
CA GLY A 40 3.45 13.68 3.88
C GLY A 40 2.86 14.16 2.55
N THR A 41 3.64 14.86 1.72
CA THR A 41 3.28 15.15 0.33
C THR A 41 3.85 14.10 -0.61
N PHE A 42 3.20 13.93 -1.76
CA PHE A 42 3.65 13.03 -2.81
C PHE A 42 5.06 13.36 -3.32
N GLY A 43 5.37 14.65 -3.49
CA GLY A 43 6.68 15.09 -3.96
C GLY A 43 7.81 14.80 -2.96
N TYR A 44 7.51 14.82 -1.66
CA TYR A 44 8.47 14.39 -0.64
C TYR A 44 8.75 12.89 -0.76
N ASP A 45 7.72 12.07 -0.89
CA ASP A 45 7.86 10.62 -1.01
C ASP A 45 8.56 10.22 -2.31
N LEU A 46 8.24 10.89 -3.42
CA LEU A 46 8.93 10.68 -4.68
C LEU A 46 10.42 11.01 -4.55
N ALA A 47 10.76 12.18 -4.02
CA ALA A 47 12.15 12.60 -3.86
C ALA A 47 12.91 11.69 -2.88
N PHE A 48 12.25 11.17 -1.85
CA PHE A 48 12.83 10.18 -0.94
C PHE A 48 13.09 8.86 -1.67
N LEU A 49 12.06 8.26 -2.29
CA LEU A 49 12.15 6.95 -2.92
C LEU A 49 13.15 6.93 -4.08
N GLN A 50 13.28 8.03 -4.84
CA GLN A 50 14.26 8.17 -5.92
C GLN A 50 15.73 8.09 -5.46
N LYS A 51 16.01 8.27 -4.16
CA LYS A 51 17.35 8.05 -3.61
C LYS A 51 17.67 6.58 -3.42
N HIS A 52 16.65 5.73 -3.28
CA HIS A 52 16.79 4.31 -2.98
C HIS A 52 16.42 3.41 -4.15
N ASP A 53 15.64 3.89 -5.12
CA ASP A 53 15.15 3.12 -6.26
C ASP A 53 14.91 3.98 -7.52
N SER A 54 14.97 3.34 -8.68
CA SER A 54 14.49 3.89 -9.96
C SER A 54 12.97 3.70 -10.09
N VAL A 55 12.21 4.38 -9.22
CA VAL A 55 10.75 4.27 -9.20
C VAL A 55 10.08 4.73 -10.49
N ILE A 56 8.93 4.13 -10.79
CA ILE A 56 8.08 4.47 -11.93
C ILE A 56 6.95 5.35 -11.43
N VAL A 57 6.73 6.49 -12.08
CA VAL A 57 5.56 7.34 -11.81
C VAL A 57 4.60 7.26 -12.97
N LEU A 58 3.37 6.80 -12.72
CA LEU A 58 2.27 6.88 -13.67
C LEU A 58 1.45 8.13 -13.36
N LYS A 59 0.98 8.83 -14.40
CA LYS A 59 0.33 10.13 -14.25
C LYS A 59 -0.83 10.28 -15.22
N SER A 60 -1.90 10.90 -14.73
CA SER A 60 -2.99 11.43 -15.55
C SER A 60 -2.49 12.55 -16.45
N SER A 61 -3.22 12.82 -17.52
CA SER A 61 -2.87 13.83 -18.53
C SER A 61 -2.77 15.26 -17.95
N ASP A 62 -3.55 15.58 -16.93
CA ASP A 62 -3.49 16.87 -16.23
C ASP A 62 -2.42 16.92 -15.12
N GLY A 63 -1.74 15.79 -14.88
CA GLY A 63 -0.70 15.64 -13.87
C GLY A 63 -1.18 15.69 -12.43
N LYS A 64 -2.50 15.69 -12.14
CA LYS A 64 -3.02 15.75 -10.77
C LYS A 64 -3.02 14.37 -10.12
N ALA A 65 -3.63 13.39 -10.77
CA ALA A 65 -3.62 12.01 -10.30
C ALA A 65 -2.27 11.36 -10.67
N GLN A 66 -1.52 10.89 -9.67
CA GLN A 66 -0.23 10.22 -9.85
C GLN A 66 -0.09 9.03 -8.90
N ILE A 67 0.67 8.00 -9.30
CA ILE A 67 1.07 6.88 -8.44
C ILE A 67 2.56 6.57 -8.59
N ILE A 68 3.20 6.13 -7.51
CA ILE A 68 4.59 5.68 -7.48
C ILE A 68 4.64 4.15 -7.38
N VAL A 69 5.25 3.50 -8.36
CA VAL A 69 5.39 2.04 -8.45
C VAL A 69 6.87 1.67 -8.39
N SER A 70 7.21 0.60 -7.67
CA SER A 70 8.58 0.14 -7.54
C SER A 70 8.74 -1.33 -7.92
N PRO A 71 9.39 -1.64 -9.07
CA PRO A 71 9.80 -3.01 -9.37
C PRO A 71 10.79 -3.56 -8.33
N LYS A 72 11.66 -2.71 -7.76
CA LYS A 72 12.69 -3.12 -6.79
C LYS A 72 12.08 -3.64 -5.48
N TYR A 73 11.05 -2.98 -4.99
CA TYR A 73 10.38 -3.33 -3.74
C TYR A 73 9.05 -4.03 -4.05
N GLN A 74 9.10 -5.31 -4.43
CA GLN A 74 7.92 -6.18 -4.59
C GLN A 74 6.90 -5.73 -5.66
N ALA A 75 7.30 -4.96 -6.68
CA ALA A 75 6.34 -4.44 -7.66
C ALA A 75 5.14 -3.67 -7.01
N LYS A 76 5.36 -3.08 -5.83
CA LYS A 76 4.28 -2.45 -5.05
C LYS A 76 3.96 -1.05 -5.55
N VAL A 77 2.75 -0.60 -5.23
CA VAL A 77 2.41 0.82 -5.28
C VAL A 77 2.81 1.40 -3.93
N PHE A 78 3.77 2.34 -3.92
CA PHE A 78 4.19 2.98 -2.68
C PHE A 78 3.17 3.97 -2.17
N THR A 79 2.70 4.84 -3.07
CA THR A 79 1.70 5.86 -2.76
C THR A 79 1.08 6.45 -4.02
N SER A 80 -0.08 7.06 -3.85
CA SER A 80 -0.84 7.82 -4.83
C SER A 80 -1.11 9.25 -4.34
N THR A 81 -1.53 10.11 -5.26
CA THR A 81 -2.03 11.45 -4.94
C THR A 81 -3.06 11.91 -5.95
N ALA A 82 -4.00 12.76 -5.50
CA ALA A 82 -5.04 13.36 -6.32
C ALA A 82 -4.71 14.81 -6.75
N ASN A 83 -3.62 15.40 -6.28
CA ASN A 83 -3.30 16.83 -6.44
C ASN A 83 -1.83 17.10 -6.80
N GLY A 84 -1.19 16.17 -7.51
CA GLY A 84 0.18 16.30 -7.98
C GLY A 84 1.22 16.35 -6.86
N GLN A 85 2.39 16.93 -7.13
CA GLN A 85 3.56 16.87 -6.23
C GLN A 85 3.30 17.49 -4.84
N SER A 86 2.52 18.56 -4.75
CA SER A 86 2.15 19.19 -3.49
C SER A 86 0.97 18.50 -2.79
N GLY A 87 0.31 17.56 -3.47
CA GLY A 87 -0.80 16.81 -2.93
C GLY A 87 -0.37 15.88 -1.80
N ARG A 88 -1.34 15.49 -0.97
CA ARG A 88 -1.16 14.48 0.06
C ARG A 88 -0.71 13.15 -0.58
N SER A 89 0.20 12.47 0.10
CA SER A 89 0.53 11.07 -0.11
C SER A 89 -0.45 10.19 0.67
N PHE A 90 -1.13 9.25 0.01
CA PHE A 90 -2.17 8.44 0.66
C PHE A 90 -1.61 7.15 1.29
N GLY A 91 -0.64 6.52 0.64
CA GLY A 91 0.08 5.36 1.15
C GLY A 91 0.94 5.65 2.38
N TRP A 92 1.22 4.59 3.14
CA TRP A 92 2.18 4.63 4.23
C TRP A 92 3.57 4.16 3.75
N VAL A 93 4.58 4.99 4.00
CA VAL A 93 5.99 4.69 3.70
C VAL A 93 6.80 4.63 4.99
N ASN A 94 7.51 3.54 5.21
CA ASN A 94 8.37 3.38 6.38
C ASN A 94 9.80 3.85 6.09
N TYR A 95 10.02 5.16 6.12
CA TYR A 95 11.33 5.76 5.78
C TYR A 95 12.51 5.12 6.52
N LYS A 96 12.33 4.71 7.78
CA LYS A 96 13.40 4.15 8.61
C LYS A 96 13.92 2.81 8.08
N THR A 97 13.07 2.03 7.42
CA THR A 97 13.43 0.68 6.92
C THR A 97 14.42 0.76 5.77
N PHE A 98 14.44 1.85 4.99
CA PHE A 98 15.30 1.97 3.81
C PHE A 98 16.80 2.09 4.13
N ASP A 99 17.13 2.61 5.31
CA ASP A 99 18.50 2.75 5.80
C ASP A 99 18.87 1.67 6.83
N ALA A 100 17.91 0.84 7.22
CA ALA A 100 18.12 -0.24 8.17
C ALA A 100 18.83 -1.42 7.50
N LYS A 101 19.47 -2.25 8.33
CA LYS A 101 19.89 -3.58 7.87
C LYS A 101 18.64 -4.40 7.54
N PRO A 102 18.69 -5.24 6.49
CA PRO A 102 17.57 -6.14 6.21
C PRO A 102 17.20 -6.97 7.44
N ASP A 103 15.91 -7.00 7.74
CA ASP A 103 15.35 -7.78 8.83
C ASP A 103 15.11 -9.23 8.34
N GLU A 104 15.42 -10.20 9.19
CA GLU A 104 15.27 -11.63 8.84
C GLU A 104 13.80 -12.07 8.80
N HIS A 105 12.90 -11.40 9.52
CA HIS A 105 11.48 -11.73 9.59
C HIS A 105 10.69 -11.01 8.48
N MET A 106 10.82 -9.68 8.37
CA MET A 106 10.14 -8.89 7.34
C MET A 106 10.73 -7.50 7.18
N ASN A 107 10.92 -7.09 5.93
CA ASN A 107 11.39 -5.76 5.56
C ASN A 107 10.20 -4.83 5.27
N ALA A 108 9.60 -4.28 6.34
CA ALA A 108 8.41 -3.44 6.25
C ALA A 108 8.67 -2.04 5.64
N PHE A 109 8.85 -1.96 4.32
CA PHE A 109 9.03 -0.69 3.59
C PHE A 109 7.74 0.15 3.47
N GLY A 110 6.59 -0.46 3.76
CA GLY A 110 5.27 0.11 3.52
C GLY A 110 4.72 -0.21 2.12
N GLY A 111 3.78 0.61 1.66
CA GLY A 111 3.17 0.55 0.34
C GLY A 111 1.64 0.62 0.38
N GLU A 112 1.08 1.58 -0.35
CA GLU A 112 -0.37 1.76 -0.51
C GLU A 112 -1.09 0.53 -1.05
N ASP A 113 -0.44 -0.30 -1.88
CA ASP A 113 -0.93 -1.64 -2.24
C ASP A 113 0.26 -2.56 -2.54
N ARG A 114 0.33 -3.68 -1.80
CA ARG A 114 1.37 -4.71 -1.90
C ARG A 114 0.76 -6.11 -2.04
N LEU A 115 1.47 -7.01 -2.72
CA LEU A 115 1.04 -8.40 -2.92
C LEU A 115 1.69 -9.36 -1.93
N TRP A 116 0.89 -9.92 -1.04
CA TRP A 116 1.24 -11.07 -0.22
C TRP A 116 0.80 -12.39 -0.86
N LEU A 117 1.29 -13.49 -0.30
CA LEU A 117 0.78 -14.83 -0.61
C LEU A 117 0.34 -15.52 0.67
N GLY A 118 -0.81 -16.18 0.62
CA GLY A 118 -1.24 -17.06 1.70
C GLY A 118 -0.97 -18.54 1.40
N PRO A 119 -1.08 -19.42 2.41
CA PRO A 119 -1.43 -19.06 3.77
C PRO A 119 -0.21 -18.63 4.60
N GLU A 120 -0.43 -17.68 5.52
CA GLU A 120 0.62 -17.22 6.45
C GLU A 120 0.94 -18.27 7.50
N GLY A 121 -0.10 -18.80 8.14
CA GLY A 121 -0.03 -19.97 9.02
C GLY A 121 -0.67 -21.22 8.41
N GLY A 122 -1.14 -22.13 9.26
CA GLY A 122 -1.81 -23.35 8.80
C GLY A 122 -0.89 -24.44 8.27
N LYS A 123 -1.47 -25.62 8.04
CA LYS A 123 -0.79 -26.84 7.55
C LYS A 123 0.05 -26.62 6.28
N PHE A 124 -0.32 -25.66 5.44
CA PHE A 124 0.31 -25.37 4.16
C PHE A 124 1.00 -23.99 4.13
N SER A 125 1.38 -23.44 5.30
CA SER A 125 2.03 -22.13 5.42
C SER A 125 3.22 -21.97 4.46
N LEU A 126 3.41 -20.75 3.96
CA LEU A 126 4.59 -20.34 3.19
C LEU A 126 5.68 -19.65 4.03
N TYR A 127 5.46 -19.45 5.33
CA TYR A 127 6.25 -18.55 6.19
C TYR A 127 6.99 -19.28 7.30
N PHE A 128 6.74 -20.58 7.46
CA PHE A 128 7.36 -21.43 8.46
C PHE A 128 8.07 -22.61 7.80
N LYS A 129 9.27 -22.95 8.31
CA LYS A 129 9.97 -24.16 7.87
C LYS A 129 9.21 -25.40 8.37
N PRO A 130 9.20 -26.53 7.63
CA PRO A 130 8.55 -27.75 8.08
C PRO A 130 8.97 -28.18 9.49
N GLY A 131 8.00 -28.43 10.37
CA GLY A 131 8.22 -28.92 11.72
C GLY A 131 8.58 -27.86 12.77
N THR A 132 8.74 -26.58 12.40
CA THR A 132 8.97 -25.50 13.39
C THR A 132 7.67 -25.06 14.05
N LYS A 133 7.75 -24.57 15.31
CA LYS A 133 6.60 -23.93 15.95
C LYS A 133 6.19 -22.68 15.20
N MET A 134 4.88 -22.47 15.02
CA MET A 134 4.33 -21.26 14.43
C MET A 134 4.31 -20.12 15.46
N GLU A 135 5.48 -19.54 15.68
CA GLU A 135 5.73 -18.42 16.60
C GLU A 135 6.65 -17.41 15.93
N PHE A 136 6.68 -16.17 16.44
CA PHE A 136 7.36 -15.06 15.76
C PHE A 136 8.83 -15.37 15.43
N ALA A 137 9.53 -16.06 16.32
CA ALA A 137 10.93 -16.45 16.14
C ALA A 137 11.19 -17.34 14.91
N ASN A 138 10.19 -18.08 14.41
CA ASN A 138 10.31 -18.95 13.24
C ASN A 138 9.57 -18.41 12.00
N TRP A 139 8.90 -17.26 12.13
CA TRP A 139 8.12 -16.67 11.05
C TRP A 139 9.04 -15.86 10.13
N HIS A 140 9.00 -16.11 8.83
CA HIS A 140 9.78 -15.36 7.85
C HIS A 140 8.95 -15.07 6.61
N THR A 141 8.97 -13.83 6.15
CA THR A 141 8.34 -13.46 4.89
C THR A 141 9.16 -14.00 3.71
N PRO A 142 8.56 -14.70 2.74
CA PRO A 142 9.27 -15.13 1.54
C PRO A 142 9.90 -13.93 0.80
N PRO A 143 11.21 -13.95 0.49
CA PRO A 143 11.92 -12.80 -0.09
C PRO A 143 11.29 -12.24 -1.37
N ALA A 144 10.71 -13.10 -2.20
CA ALA A 144 10.03 -12.72 -3.44
C ALA A 144 8.83 -11.78 -3.24
N ILE A 145 8.24 -11.77 -2.04
CA ILE A 145 7.15 -10.88 -1.63
C ILE A 145 7.55 -10.00 -0.43
N ASP A 146 8.84 -9.69 -0.27
CA ASP A 146 9.33 -8.82 0.79
C ASP A 146 10.32 -7.77 0.26
N ASN A 147 11.50 -8.23 -0.13
CA ASN A 147 12.66 -7.39 -0.38
C ASN A 147 13.38 -7.67 -1.70
N GLU A 148 12.96 -8.68 -2.46
CA GLU A 148 13.52 -8.95 -3.78
C GLU A 148 12.88 -8.11 -4.87
N SER A 149 13.71 -7.74 -5.85
CA SER A 149 13.26 -7.05 -7.05
C SER A 149 12.51 -7.97 -8.01
N TRP A 150 11.55 -7.36 -8.69
CA TRP A 150 10.77 -7.92 -9.79
C TRP A 150 11.27 -7.36 -11.12
N GLN A 151 11.12 -8.15 -12.18
CA GLN A 151 11.48 -7.74 -13.52
C GLN A 151 10.42 -6.79 -14.07
N LEU A 152 10.83 -5.60 -14.53
CA LEU A 152 9.98 -4.76 -15.37
C LEU A 152 9.80 -5.41 -16.75
N VAL A 153 8.55 -5.66 -17.14
CA VAL A 153 8.20 -6.28 -18.44
C VAL A 153 7.81 -5.23 -19.46
N SER A 154 6.91 -4.31 -19.09
CA SER A 154 6.45 -3.23 -19.95
C SER A 154 6.02 -2.01 -19.13
N LYS A 155 6.00 -0.84 -19.76
CA LYS A 155 5.57 0.42 -19.16
C LYS A 155 4.97 1.35 -20.23
N SER A 156 3.86 1.99 -19.90
CA SER A 156 3.26 3.14 -20.62
C SER A 156 3.21 4.36 -19.68
N SER A 157 2.44 5.39 -20.06
CA SER A 157 2.17 6.57 -19.22
C SER A 157 1.29 6.27 -18.00
N ASP A 158 0.44 5.26 -18.10
CA ASP A 158 -0.65 4.95 -17.16
C ASP A 158 -0.64 3.48 -16.69
N GLU A 159 0.23 2.62 -17.24
CA GLU A 159 0.31 1.20 -16.89
C GLU A 159 1.77 0.72 -16.77
N VAL A 160 2.00 -0.25 -15.89
CA VAL A 160 3.26 -0.97 -15.76
C VAL A 160 3.00 -2.45 -15.49
N THR A 161 3.72 -3.32 -16.19
CA THR A 161 3.69 -4.77 -15.97
C THR A 161 5.03 -5.23 -15.41
N MET A 162 4.99 -6.02 -14.35
CA MET A 162 6.16 -6.62 -13.70
C MET A 162 5.97 -8.12 -13.49
N SER A 163 7.06 -8.87 -13.44
CA SER A 163 7.04 -10.34 -13.30
C SER A 163 8.11 -10.84 -12.33
N LYS A 164 7.81 -11.92 -11.63
CA LYS A 164 8.74 -12.64 -10.74
C LYS A 164 8.52 -14.14 -10.87
N THR A 165 9.60 -14.90 -11.00
CA THR A 165 9.59 -16.36 -10.80
C THR A 165 10.30 -16.67 -9.50
N THR A 166 9.76 -17.60 -8.72
CA THR A 166 10.30 -18.00 -7.42
C THR A 166 9.91 -19.44 -7.08
N GLU A 167 10.55 -19.98 -6.05
CA GLU A 167 10.19 -21.26 -5.45
C GLU A 167 9.94 -21.07 -3.96
N MET A 168 8.87 -21.68 -3.44
CA MET A 168 8.51 -21.61 -2.01
C MET A 168 8.22 -23.01 -1.49
N LEU A 169 8.89 -23.40 -0.42
CA LEU A 169 8.61 -24.65 0.28
C LEU A 169 7.52 -24.39 1.32
N ASN A 170 6.37 -25.06 1.19
CA ASN A 170 5.34 -24.93 2.21
C ASN A 170 5.63 -25.81 3.44
N TYR A 171 4.90 -25.56 4.52
CA TYR A 171 5.06 -26.28 5.79
C TYR A 171 4.80 -27.80 5.69
N ALA A 172 4.02 -28.23 4.69
CA ALA A 172 3.79 -29.64 4.35
C ALA A 172 4.89 -30.25 3.45
N ASN A 173 6.03 -29.55 3.29
CA ASN A 173 7.18 -29.97 2.50
C ASN A 173 6.91 -30.13 0.99
N THR A 174 5.97 -29.34 0.45
CA THR A 174 5.72 -29.24 -1.00
C THR A 174 6.46 -28.02 -1.55
N LEU A 175 7.32 -28.24 -2.55
CA LEU A 175 7.98 -27.17 -3.28
C LEU A 175 7.05 -26.61 -4.37
N LEU A 176 6.65 -25.35 -4.22
CA LEU A 176 5.79 -24.63 -5.15
C LEU A 176 6.67 -23.79 -6.08
N LYS A 177 6.65 -24.10 -7.39
CA LYS A 177 7.31 -23.28 -8.42
C LYS A 177 6.32 -22.27 -8.97
N ILE A 178 6.52 -21.01 -8.65
CA ILE A 178 5.53 -19.96 -8.82
C ILE A 178 6.05 -18.93 -9.84
N LYS A 179 5.20 -18.56 -10.78
CA LYS A 179 5.36 -17.30 -11.53
C LYS A 179 4.27 -16.33 -11.13
N LEU A 180 4.67 -15.11 -10.79
CA LEU A 180 3.80 -13.99 -10.47
C LEU A 180 3.92 -12.94 -11.57
N ASP A 181 2.79 -12.44 -12.04
CA ASP A 181 2.71 -11.23 -12.85
C ASP A 181 1.85 -10.20 -12.11
N ARG A 182 2.27 -8.94 -12.14
CA ARG A 182 1.54 -7.83 -11.54
C ARG A 182 1.45 -6.69 -12.54
N ILE A 183 0.23 -6.30 -12.86
CA ILE A 183 -0.09 -5.16 -13.72
C ILE A 183 -0.64 -4.07 -12.82
N VAL A 184 -0.04 -2.90 -12.84
CA VAL A 184 -0.52 -1.71 -12.13
C VAL A 184 -0.98 -0.70 -13.15
N LYS A 185 -2.23 -0.25 -13.04
CA LYS A 185 -2.84 0.70 -13.98
C LYS A 185 -3.49 1.86 -13.22
N LEU A 186 -3.14 3.08 -13.61
CA LEU A 186 -3.82 4.30 -13.19
C LEU A 186 -5.13 4.46 -13.99
N PHE A 187 -6.22 4.78 -13.32
CA PHE A 187 -7.50 5.00 -13.96
C PHE A 187 -7.65 6.43 -14.49
N HIS A 188 -8.36 6.57 -15.60
CA HIS A 188 -8.90 7.87 -15.98
C HIS A 188 -10.12 8.23 -15.12
N ARG A 189 -10.41 9.52 -15.01
CA ARG A 189 -11.53 10.02 -14.19
C ARG A 189 -12.86 9.38 -14.59
N ASP A 190 -13.11 9.24 -15.89
CA ASP A 190 -14.35 8.66 -16.43
C ASP A 190 -14.48 7.18 -16.06
N ASP A 191 -13.36 6.44 -16.01
CA ASP A 191 -13.35 5.04 -15.57
C ASP A 191 -13.72 4.93 -14.09
N ILE A 192 -13.16 5.79 -13.23
CA ILE A 192 -13.50 5.85 -11.80
C ILE A 192 -15.01 6.09 -11.63
N GLN A 193 -15.55 7.06 -12.36
CA GLN A 193 -16.97 7.43 -12.30
C GLN A 193 -17.86 6.26 -12.71
N LYS A 194 -17.53 5.60 -13.82
CA LYS A 194 -18.27 4.44 -14.33
C LYS A 194 -18.22 3.25 -13.36
N MET A 195 -17.05 2.92 -12.82
CA MET A 195 -16.88 1.77 -11.92
C MET A 195 -17.63 1.95 -10.60
N LEU A 196 -17.60 3.16 -10.03
CA LEU A 196 -18.25 3.44 -8.75
C LEU A 196 -19.71 3.93 -8.90
N GLY A 197 -20.16 4.20 -10.12
CA GLY A 197 -21.48 4.75 -10.39
C GLY A 197 -21.72 6.12 -9.76
N ILE A 198 -20.68 6.98 -9.73
CA ILE A 198 -20.73 8.32 -9.13
C ILE A 198 -20.95 9.41 -10.20
N ASN A 199 -21.51 10.56 -9.81
CA ASN A 199 -21.84 11.64 -10.76
C ASN A 199 -20.57 12.26 -11.35
N ALA A 200 -20.58 12.47 -12.68
CA ALA A 200 -19.50 13.13 -13.40
C ALA A 200 -19.29 14.60 -12.97
N GLU A 201 -20.34 15.25 -12.48
CA GLU A 201 -20.35 16.65 -12.07
C GLU A 201 -19.70 16.90 -10.70
N TYR A 202 -19.35 15.85 -9.94
CA TYR A 202 -18.67 16.02 -8.67
C TYR A 202 -17.31 16.70 -8.87
N ASN A 203 -17.10 17.79 -8.13
CA ASN A 203 -15.89 18.59 -8.14
C ASN A 203 -14.94 18.17 -7.00
N VAL A 204 -14.76 16.85 -6.86
CA VAL A 204 -13.77 16.26 -5.95
C VAL A 204 -12.48 15.95 -6.72
N ALA A 205 -11.34 16.17 -6.07
CA ALA A 205 -10.07 15.65 -6.56
C ALA A 205 -10.05 14.14 -6.30
N ALA A 206 -9.61 13.38 -7.31
CA ALA A 206 -9.63 11.94 -7.28
C ALA A 206 -8.35 11.35 -7.86
N VAL A 207 -7.92 10.23 -7.29
CA VAL A 207 -6.96 9.30 -7.89
C VAL A 207 -7.50 7.89 -7.70
N GLY A 208 -7.30 7.05 -8.70
CA GLY A 208 -7.64 5.64 -8.60
C GLY A 208 -6.69 4.81 -9.43
N PHE A 209 -6.37 3.61 -8.94
CA PHE A 209 -5.58 2.64 -9.68
C PHE A 209 -6.07 1.23 -9.38
N THR A 210 -5.67 0.29 -10.22
CA THR A 210 -5.85 -1.14 -9.97
C THR A 210 -4.53 -1.88 -10.03
N THR A 211 -4.44 -2.94 -9.26
CA THR A 211 -3.45 -3.99 -9.43
C THR A 211 -4.14 -5.30 -9.81
N THR A 212 -3.72 -5.87 -10.93
CA THR A 212 -4.12 -7.21 -11.36
C THR A 212 -2.96 -8.15 -11.08
N ASN A 213 -3.18 -9.09 -10.17
CA ASN A 213 -2.19 -10.06 -9.73
C ASN A 213 -2.51 -11.42 -10.33
N ILE A 214 -1.50 -12.06 -10.90
CA ILE A 214 -1.65 -13.35 -11.58
C ILE A 214 -0.65 -14.30 -10.97
N ILE A 215 -1.13 -15.44 -10.48
CA ILE A 215 -0.29 -16.56 -10.07
C ILE A 215 -0.41 -17.69 -11.07
N THR A 216 0.73 -18.19 -11.54
CA THR A 216 0.82 -19.33 -12.44
C THR A 216 1.56 -20.47 -11.74
N ASN A 217 1.03 -21.69 -11.85
CA ASN A 217 1.79 -22.88 -11.48
C ASN A 217 2.86 -23.13 -12.53
N ASN A 218 4.10 -22.77 -12.22
CA ASN A 218 5.25 -22.91 -13.09
C ASN A 218 6.03 -24.22 -12.83
N GLY A 219 5.40 -25.16 -12.10
CA GLY A 219 5.94 -26.48 -11.79
C GLY A 219 5.43 -27.58 -12.72
N ASP A 220 5.71 -28.82 -12.34
CA ASP A 220 5.36 -30.05 -13.04
C ASP A 220 4.25 -30.86 -12.36
N LYS A 221 3.80 -30.42 -11.18
CA LYS A 221 2.73 -31.05 -10.38
C LYS A 221 1.61 -30.06 -10.07
N GLY A 222 0.38 -30.56 -9.98
CA GLY A 222 -0.75 -29.76 -9.57
C GLY A 222 -0.67 -29.34 -8.09
N TRP A 223 -1.26 -28.19 -7.78
CA TRP A 223 -1.51 -27.74 -6.41
C TRP A 223 -2.95 -28.10 -6.04
N ASP A 224 -3.12 -28.86 -4.98
CA ASP A 224 -4.44 -29.37 -4.58
C ASP A 224 -4.61 -29.36 -3.05
N LYS A 225 -5.70 -29.97 -2.56
CA LYS A 225 -6.00 -30.04 -1.12
C LYS A 225 -5.03 -30.94 -0.33
N THR A 226 -4.28 -31.80 -1.00
CA THR A 226 -3.29 -32.71 -0.41
C THR A 226 -1.92 -32.06 -0.33
N THR A 227 -1.47 -31.42 -1.41
CA THR A 227 -0.16 -30.73 -1.46
C THR A 227 -0.19 -29.34 -0.83
N GLY A 228 -1.39 -28.75 -0.77
CA GLY A 228 -1.58 -27.33 -0.50
C GLY A 228 -1.49 -26.50 -1.78
N ALA A 229 -2.08 -25.32 -1.72
CA ALA A 229 -2.04 -24.31 -2.76
C ALA A 229 -1.88 -22.92 -2.12
N PRO A 230 -1.15 -22.00 -2.77
CA PRO A 230 -1.07 -20.61 -2.32
C PRO A 230 -2.37 -19.86 -2.66
N CYS A 231 -2.56 -18.67 -2.09
CA CYS A 231 -3.56 -17.70 -2.56
C CYS A 231 -2.90 -16.32 -2.76
N LEU A 232 -3.48 -15.47 -3.60
CA LEU A 232 -3.09 -14.07 -3.73
C LEU A 232 -3.75 -13.26 -2.61
N TRP A 233 -3.04 -12.30 -2.03
CA TRP A 233 -3.55 -11.45 -0.96
C TRP A 233 -3.03 -10.03 -1.14
N ASN A 234 -3.92 -9.10 -1.46
CA ASN A 234 -3.61 -7.67 -1.54
C ASN A 234 -3.79 -7.02 -0.16
N LEU A 235 -2.79 -6.24 0.26
CA LEU A 235 -2.82 -5.49 1.51
C LEU A 235 -2.52 -4.03 1.19
N ASP A 236 -3.47 -3.16 1.50
CA ASP A 236 -3.28 -1.73 1.31
C ASP A 236 -2.78 -1.09 2.60
N MET A 237 -1.62 -0.39 2.61
CA MET A 237 -1.15 0.29 3.82
C MET A 237 -1.40 1.78 3.71
N PHE A 238 -2.35 2.29 4.50
CA PHE A 238 -2.74 3.70 4.53
C PHE A 238 -2.27 4.39 5.80
N SER A 239 -1.99 5.69 5.69
CA SER A 239 -1.66 6.52 6.84
C SER A 239 -2.93 6.88 7.64
N PRO A 240 -2.99 6.61 8.96
CA PRO A 240 -4.17 6.86 9.78
C PRO A 240 -4.21 8.32 10.25
N SER A 241 -5.39 8.74 10.70
CA SER A 241 -5.60 9.89 11.58
C SER A 241 -6.31 9.44 12.86
N GLU A 242 -6.36 10.31 13.87
CA GLU A 242 -6.99 9.97 15.17
C GLU A 242 -8.46 9.55 15.07
N LYS A 243 -9.13 9.91 13.97
CA LYS A 243 -10.56 9.68 13.74
C LYS A 243 -10.84 8.81 12.51
N THR A 244 -9.81 8.16 11.95
CA THR A 244 -10.01 7.28 10.80
C THR A 244 -10.85 6.07 11.18
N VAL A 245 -11.84 5.76 10.35
CA VAL A 245 -12.70 4.59 10.51
C VAL A 245 -12.75 3.82 9.20
N ILE A 246 -12.45 2.53 9.26
CA ILE A 246 -12.64 1.58 8.16
C ILE A 246 -14.10 1.14 8.14
N VAL A 247 -14.64 1.00 6.94
CA VAL A 247 -16.00 0.55 6.65
C VAL A 247 -15.92 -0.71 5.79
N VAL A 248 -16.52 -1.80 6.26
CA VAL A 248 -16.60 -3.07 5.54
C VAL A 248 -18.06 -3.48 5.40
N PRO A 249 -18.71 -3.16 4.27
CA PRO A 249 -20.02 -3.68 3.93
C PRO A 249 -20.05 -5.21 3.84
N TYR A 250 -21.11 -5.84 4.34
CA TYR A 250 -21.28 -7.30 4.33
C TYR A 250 -22.72 -7.72 4.01
N HIS A 251 -22.91 -8.99 3.63
CA HIS A 251 -24.21 -9.61 3.43
C HIS A 251 -24.84 -9.99 4.78
N ASP A 252 -25.84 -9.23 5.21
CA ASP A 252 -26.47 -9.39 6.53
C ASP A 252 -27.26 -10.70 6.67
N ASN A 253 -27.82 -11.19 5.55
CA ASN A 253 -28.70 -12.37 5.53
C ASN A 253 -27.97 -13.70 5.35
N ALA A 254 -26.63 -13.73 5.27
CA ALA A 254 -25.89 -14.99 5.21
C ALA A 254 -25.90 -15.70 6.58
N THR A 255 -25.48 -16.97 6.63
CA THR A 255 -25.36 -17.73 7.88
C THR A 255 -23.94 -17.65 8.44
N GLY A 256 -23.77 -18.01 9.73
CA GLY A 256 -22.48 -18.04 10.40
C GLY A 256 -22.03 -16.67 10.95
N LYS A 257 -20.81 -16.61 11.49
CA LYS A 257 -20.23 -15.37 12.04
C LYS A 257 -20.12 -14.28 10.97
N VAL A 258 -20.30 -13.02 11.38
CA VAL A 258 -20.12 -11.86 10.49
C VAL A 258 -18.63 -11.63 10.22
N ALA A 259 -17.81 -11.65 11.25
CA ALA A 259 -16.37 -11.47 11.16
C ALA A 259 -15.62 -12.26 12.24
N THR A 260 -14.40 -12.67 11.95
CA THR A 260 -13.36 -13.00 12.92
C THR A 260 -12.80 -11.69 13.48
N THR A 261 -12.66 -11.53 14.80
CA THR A 261 -12.20 -10.27 15.43
C THR A 261 -11.15 -10.48 16.51
N ASP A 262 -10.50 -11.64 16.54
CA ASP A 262 -9.65 -12.09 17.65
C ASP A 262 -8.26 -12.58 17.21
N TYR A 263 -7.85 -12.29 15.96
CA TYR A 263 -6.55 -12.67 15.40
C TYR A 263 -5.34 -12.30 16.30
N PHE A 264 -5.41 -11.17 17.00
CA PHE A 264 -4.37 -10.72 17.95
C PHE A 264 -4.94 -10.51 19.36
N GLY A 265 -5.96 -11.29 19.71
CA GLY A 265 -6.85 -11.01 20.83
C GLY A 265 -8.09 -10.25 20.38
N GLN A 266 -9.17 -10.39 21.15
CA GLN A 266 -10.48 -9.83 20.81
C GLN A 266 -10.41 -8.29 20.70
N ILE A 267 -10.83 -7.75 19.55
CA ILE A 267 -10.95 -6.30 19.37
C ILE A 267 -12.03 -5.76 20.34
N PRO A 268 -11.72 -4.71 21.12
CA PRO A 268 -12.67 -4.10 22.04
C PRO A 268 -13.96 -3.57 21.37
N PRO A 269 -15.13 -3.68 22.01
CA PRO A 269 -16.41 -3.21 21.45
C PRO A 269 -16.50 -1.70 21.18
N ASP A 270 -15.66 -0.88 21.82
CA ASP A 270 -15.52 0.55 21.55
C ASP A 270 -14.64 0.84 20.32
N ARG A 271 -14.15 -0.19 19.63
CA ARG A 271 -13.30 -0.08 18.44
C ARG A 271 -13.85 -0.81 17.22
N VAL A 272 -14.73 -1.78 17.40
CA VAL A 272 -15.42 -2.48 16.29
C VAL A 272 -16.91 -2.55 16.55
N LYS A 273 -17.71 -2.18 15.55
CA LYS A 273 -19.17 -2.27 15.58
C LYS A 273 -19.64 -2.82 14.25
N TYR A 274 -20.65 -3.68 14.25
CA TYR A 274 -21.29 -4.11 13.01
C TYR A 274 -22.77 -4.35 13.24
N ASP A 275 -23.59 -3.75 12.37
CA ASP A 275 -25.05 -3.84 12.39
C ASP A 275 -25.57 -3.61 10.96
N LYS A 276 -26.70 -4.22 10.60
CA LYS A 276 -27.42 -4.01 9.32
C LYS A 276 -26.53 -4.05 8.07
N GLY A 277 -25.61 -5.02 8.00
CA GLY A 277 -24.76 -5.19 6.82
C GLY A 277 -23.60 -4.21 6.70
N ILE A 278 -23.27 -3.41 7.73
CA ILE A 278 -22.10 -2.53 7.77
C ILE A 278 -21.24 -2.84 8.99
N LEU A 279 -19.96 -3.12 8.77
CA LEU A 279 -18.95 -3.20 9.83
C LEU A 279 -18.10 -1.92 9.83
N LEU A 280 -17.84 -1.40 11.03
CA LEU A 280 -17.03 -0.22 11.29
C LEU A 280 -15.88 -0.60 12.22
N PHE A 281 -14.66 -0.16 11.89
CA PHE A 281 -13.47 -0.45 12.67
C PHE A 281 -12.61 0.81 12.85
N LYS A 282 -12.34 1.19 14.09
CA LYS A 282 -11.52 2.36 14.44
C LYS A 282 -10.05 2.10 14.11
N ALA A 283 -9.52 2.89 13.18
CA ALA A 283 -8.20 2.71 12.58
C ALA A 283 -7.29 3.91 12.86
N ASP A 284 -7.10 4.22 14.15
CA ASP A 284 -6.40 5.42 14.64
C ASP A 284 -4.89 5.24 14.84
N GLY A 285 -4.34 4.06 14.56
CA GLY A 285 -2.94 3.76 14.82
C GLY A 285 -2.57 3.50 16.29
N LYS A 286 -3.55 3.46 17.22
CA LYS A 286 -3.31 3.44 18.68
C LYS A 286 -3.63 2.10 19.36
N SER A 287 -4.15 1.11 18.63
CA SER A 287 -4.50 -0.20 19.20
C SER A 287 -4.44 -1.28 18.13
N ARG A 288 -3.62 -2.31 18.36
CA ARG A 288 -3.48 -3.40 17.40
C ARG A 288 -4.78 -4.21 17.34
N GLY A 289 -5.31 -4.40 16.14
CA GLY A 289 -6.50 -5.22 15.92
C GLY A 289 -6.59 -5.67 14.48
N LYS A 290 -7.03 -6.91 14.26
CA LYS A 290 -7.29 -7.45 12.92
C LYS A 290 -8.63 -8.15 12.91
N LEU A 291 -9.40 -7.92 11.85
CA LEU A 291 -10.63 -8.64 11.58
C LEU A 291 -10.58 -9.29 10.21
N GLY A 292 -11.47 -10.26 10.00
CA GLY A 292 -11.67 -10.91 8.72
C GLY A 292 -13.13 -11.26 8.48
N VAL A 293 -13.61 -11.07 7.26
CA VAL A 293 -14.98 -11.35 6.83
C VAL A 293 -14.95 -12.58 5.92
N PRO A 294 -15.74 -13.63 6.22
CA PRO A 294 -15.75 -14.85 5.43
C PRO A 294 -16.37 -14.61 4.04
N PRO A 295 -16.02 -15.42 3.03
CA PRO A 295 -16.41 -15.20 1.63
C PRO A 295 -17.92 -15.13 1.40
N ASN A 296 -18.73 -15.86 2.16
CA ASN A 296 -20.19 -15.83 2.06
C ASN A 296 -20.82 -14.53 2.62
N ARG A 297 -20.08 -13.79 3.45
CA ARG A 297 -20.47 -12.50 4.03
C ARG A 297 -19.85 -11.32 3.28
N ALA A 298 -18.65 -11.49 2.74
CA ALA A 298 -17.88 -10.42 2.12
C ALA A 298 -18.60 -9.86 0.88
N LYS A 299 -18.72 -8.54 0.80
CA LYS A 299 -19.00 -7.83 -0.45
C LYS A 299 -17.68 -7.46 -1.15
N THR A 300 -17.78 -7.02 -2.39
CA THR A 300 -16.64 -6.66 -3.26
C THR A 300 -16.09 -5.26 -3.03
N MET A 301 -16.56 -4.54 -2.00
CA MET A 301 -16.11 -3.19 -1.68
C MET A 301 -15.90 -3.03 -0.19
N ALA A 302 -14.90 -2.23 0.16
CA ALA A 302 -14.66 -1.68 1.49
C ALA A 302 -14.13 -0.25 1.34
N GLY A 303 -13.89 0.44 2.44
CA GLY A 303 -13.34 1.78 2.40
C GLY A 303 -12.97 2.31 3.76
N SER A 304 -12.58 3.58 3.82
CA SER A 304 -12.34 4.30 5.06
C SER A 304 -12.63 5.77 4.89
N TYR A 305 -12.92 6.46 5.99
CA TYR A 305 -13.00 7.90 6.02
C TYR A 305 -12.09 8.48 7.08
N ASP A 306 -11.24 9.42 6.64
CA ASP A 306 -10.43 10.26 7.49
C ASP A 306 -11.04 11.68 7.54
N PRO A 307 -11.82 12.01 8.57
CA PRO A 307 -12.47 13.32 8.68
C PRO A 307 -11.46 14.46 8.95
N GLN A 308 -10.26 14.15 9.47
CA GLN A 308 -9.25 15.17 9.75
C GLN A 308 -8.65 15.70 8.46
N ASN A 309 -8.40 14.81 7.49
CA ASN A 309 -7.81 15.17 6.21
C ASN A 309 -8.84 15.22 5.06
N LYS A 310 -10.13 14.96 5.36
CA LYS A 310 -11.23 14.88 4.39
C LYS A 310 -10.93 13.94 3.23
N VAL A 311 -10.44 12.74 3.56
CA VAL A 311 -10.11 11.69 2.60
C VAL A 311 -11.13 10.57 2.73
N LEU A 312 -11.87 10.32 1.65
CA LEU A 312 -12.66 9.11 1.49
C LEU A 312 -11.87 8.13 0.62
N THR A 313 -11.58 6.96 1.17
CA THR A 313 -10.94 5.85 0.45
C THR A 313 -11.99 4.80 0.15
N ILE A 314 -12.01 4.32 -1.09
CA ILE A 314 -12.82 3.18 -1.53
C ILE A 314 -11.89 2.13 -2.11
N THR A 315 -12.11 0.87 -1.77
CA THR A 315 -11.47 -0.28 -2.39
C THR A 315 -12.52 -1.14 -3.09
N LEU A 316 -12.15 -1.71 -4.23
CA LEU A 316 -12.98 -2.60 -5.04
C LEU A 316 -12.15 -3.80 -5.47
N TYR A 317 -12.63 -5.01 -5.20
CA TYR A 317 -11.83 -6.22 -5.36
C TYR A 317 -12.69 -7.44 -5.69
N ASP A 318 -12.03 -8.48 -6.21
CA ASP A 318 -12.68 -9.76 -6.49
C ASP A 318 -13.03 -10.52 -5.21
N VAL A 319 -14.22 -11.12 -5.17
CA VAL A 319 -14.65 -12.05 -4.12
C VAL A 319 -15.42 -13.21 -4.76
N ASP A 320 -14.98 -14.43 -4.51
CA ASP A 320 -15.76 -15.63 -4.82
C ASP A 320 -16.45 -16.15 -3.56
N SER A 321 -17.74 -15.85 -3.40
CA SER A 321 -18.53 -16.29 -2.25
C SER A 321 -18.59 -17.82 -2.04
N LYS A 322 -18.22 -18.61 -3.05
CA LYS A 322 -18.20 -20.08 -3.02
C LYS A 322 -16.78 -20.65 -3.08
N GLY A 323 -15.77 -19.78 -3.15
CA GLY A 323 -14.37 -20.16 -3.24
C GLY A 323 -13.87 -20.85 -1.96
N THR A 324 -12.76 -21.58 -2.09
CA THR A 324 -12.06 -22.13 -0.93
C THR A 324 -11.02 -21.13 -0.44
N TYR A 325 -11.22 -20.57 0.75
CA TYR A 325 -10.32 -19.58 1.35
C TYR A 325 -9.43 -20.22 2.41
N LEU A 326 -8.20 -19.74 2.53
CA LEU A 326 -7.20 -20.36 3.40
C LEU A 326 -7.21 -19.74 4.80
N ASN A 327 -7.13 -20.60 5.81
CA ASN A 327 -6.93 -20.14 7.19
C ASN A 327 -5.50 -19.55 7.31
N GLN A 328 -5.39 -18.34 7.86
CA GLN A 328 -4.12 -17.60 7.97
C GLN A 328 -3.50 -17.69 9.37
N GLU A 329 -4.20 -18.29 10.34
CA GLU A 329 -3.78 -18.34 11.73
C GLU A 329 -2.53 -19.20 11.94
N TRP A 330 -1.68 -18.79 12.88
CA TRP A 330 -0.41 -19.44 13.21
C TRP A 330 -0.61 -20.71 14.05
N THR A 331 -1.30 -21.69 13.48
CA THR A 331 -1.47 -23.04 14.02
C THR A 331 -1.68 -24.04 12.87
N PRO A 332 -1.05 -25.22 12.92
CA PRO A 332 -1.30 -26.28 11.95
C PRO A 332 -2.57 -27.09 12.26
N ASP A 333 -3.21 -26.86 13.42
CA ASP A 333 -4.22 -27.75 13.99
C ASP A 333 -5.66 -27.38 13.58
N LYS A 334 -5.83 -26.25 12.89
CA LYS A 334 -7.13 -25.80 12.37
C LYS A 334 -7.35 -26.27 10.93
N PRO A 335 -8.62 -26.44 10.49
CA PRO A 335 -8.92 -26.72 9.10
C PRO A 335 -8.30 -25.66 8.17
N PRO A 336 -7.41 -26.05 7.22
CA PRO A 336 -6.63 -25.09 6.44
C PRO A 336 -7.44 -24.36 5.36
N PHE A 337 -8.64 -24.85 5.05
CA PHE A 337 -9.48 -24.40 3.93
C PHE A 337 -10.73 -23.64 4.39
N ILE A 338 -10.65 -23.01 5.56
CA ILE A 338 -11.70 -22.14 6.12
C ILE A 338 -11.03 -20.83 6.54
N GLY A 339 -11.12 -19.84 5.65
CA GLY A 339 -10.51 -18.53 5.83
C GLY A 339 -11.46 -17.37 5.54
N ASP A 340 -10.91 -16.17 5.67
CA ASP A 340 -11.59 -14.91 5.39
C ASP A 340 -11.20 -14.40 3.99
N ALA A 341 -12.11 -13.67 3.33
CA ALA A 341 -11.92 -13.12 1.99
C ALA A 341 -11.50 -11.64 1.99
N VAL A 342 -11.89 -10.93 3.06
CA VAL A 342 -11.62 -9.50 3.25
C VAL A 342 -11.14 -9.32 4.67
N ASN A 343 -10.05 -8.56 4.85
CA ASN A 343 -9.52 -8.27 6.16
C ASN A 343 -9.36 -6.76 6.34
N ALA A 344 -9.34 -6.35 7.60
CA ALA A 344 -8.95 -5.00 7.97
C ALA A 344 -8.04 -5.05 9.20
N TYR A 345 -7.04 -4.19 9.21
CA TYR A 345 -6.02 -4.13 10.25
C TYR A 345 -5.82 -2.69 10.73
N ASN A 346 -5.60 -2.53 12.03
CA ASN A 346 -5.10 -1.28 12.60
C ASN A 346 -3.79 -1.60 13.32
N ASP A 347 -2.72 -0.93 12.93
CA ASP A 347 -1.43 -1.04 13.60
C ASP A 347 -1.44 -0.24 14.90
N GLY A 348 -1.04 -0.85 16.00
CA GLY A 348 -0.94 -0.18 17.29
C GLY A 348 0.23 -0.73 18.10
N PRO A 349 0.58 -0.07 19.22
CA PRO A 349 1.67 -0.54 20.07
C PRO A 349 1.48 -1.99 20.53
N LEU A 350 2.56 -2.77 20.46
CA LEU A 350 2.65 -4.09 21.07
C LEU A 350 2.70 -3.97 22.60
N ALA A 351 2.39 -5.07 23.30
CA ALA A 351 2.54 -5.13 24.76
C ALA A 351 3.99 -4.85 25.23
N THR A 352 4.97 -5.08 24.36
CA THR A 352 6.39 -4.79 24.59
C THR A 352 6.79 -3.34 24.30
N GLY A 353 5.83 -2.50 23.87
CA GLY A 353 6.03 -1.07 23.58
C GLY A 353 6.48 -0.74 22.16
N GLY A 354 6.89 -1.72 21.36
CA GLY A 354 7.25 -1.53 19.95
C GLY A 354 6.04 -1.31 19.05
N GLN A 355 6.22 -0.62 17.92
CA GLN A 355 5.21 -0.45 16.88
C GLN A 355 5.90 -0.33 15.51
N MET A 356 5.32 -0.95 14.48
CA MET A 356 5.86 -0.88 13.11
C MET A 356 5.47 0.44 12.42
N GLY A 357 4.20 0.81 12.56
CA GLY A 357 3.55 1.96 11.94
C GLY A 357 3.69 3.28 12.72
N PRO A 358 2.62 4.10 12.74
CA PRO A 358 1.22 3.68 12.56
C PRO A 358 0.75 3.63 11.09
N PHE A 359 0.00 2.58 10.75
CA PHE A 359 -0.74 2.40 9.49
C PHE A 359 -2.06 1.65 9.78
N TYR A 360 -2.96 1.63 8.80
CA TYR A 360 -4.09 0.70 8.79
C TYR A 360 -4.17 0.02 7.44
N GLU A 361 -4.83 -1.14 7.39
CA GLU A 361 -4.98 -1.91 6.16
C GLU A 361 -6.43 -2.23 5.83
N ILE A 362 -6.72 -2.20 4.53
CA ILE A 362 -7.86 -2.87 3.91
C ILE A 362 -7.25 -3.91 2.98
N GLU A 363 -7.78 -5.13 3.05
CA GLU A 363 -7.13 -6.27 2.41
C GLU A 363 -8.17 -7.14 1.72
N SER A 364 -7.77 -7.79 0.62
CA SER A 364 -8.60 -8.75 -0.10
C SER A 364 -7.79 -9.98 -0.48
N VAL A 365 -8.42 -11.14 -0.43
CA VAL A 365 -7.78 -12.43 -0.67
C VAL A 365 -8.46 -13.13 -1.85
N SER A 366 -7.70 -13.82 -2.69
CA SER A 366 -8.25 -14.76 -3.66
C SER A 366 -8.60 -16.09 -2.99
N PRO A 367 -9.43 -16.95 -3.63
CA PRO A 367 -9.46 -18.36 -3.28
C PRO A 367 -8.07 -19.02 -3.41
N ALA A 368 -7.92 -20.19 -2.80
CA ALA A 368 -6.77 -21.06 -2.97
C ALA A 368 -6.57 -21.40 -4.46
N ALA A 369 -5.36 -21.19 -4.95
CA ALA A 369 -4.98 -21.43 -6.34
C ALA A 369 -4.75 -22.93 -6.59
N PHE A 370 -5.83 -23.72 -6.62
CA PHE A 370 -5.75 -25.14 -7.00
C PHE A 370 -5.50 -25.26 -8.51
N LEU A 371 -4.23 -25.21 -8.91
CA LEU A 371 -3.79 -25.08 -10.30
C LEU A 371 -2.99 -26.29 -10.76
N LYS A 372 -3.30 -26.83 -11.94
CA LYS A 372 -2.42 -27.76 -12.67
C LYS A 372 -1.22 -26.99 -13.26
N PRO A 373 -0.15 -27.69 -13.68
CA PRO A 373 0.96 -27.08 -14.41
C PRO A 373 0.50 -26.17 -15.55
N GLY A 374 0.98 -24.92 -15.56
CA GLY A 374 0.65 -23.90 -16.55
C GLY A 374 -0.69 -23.17 -16.35
N GLU A 375 -1.56 -23.65 -15.46
CA GLU A 375 -2.80 -22.95 -15.13
C GLU A 375 -2.53 -21.69 -14.29
N LYS A 376 -3.50 -20.76 -14.31
CA LYS A 376 -3.39 -19.44 -13.70
C LYS A 376 -4.61 -19.11 -12.87
N LEU A 377 -4.39 -18.35 -11.79
CA LEU A 377 -5.43 -17.63 -11.06
C LEU A 377 -5.13 -16.13 -11.15
N VAL A 378 -6.18 -15.32 -11.26
CA VAL A 378 -6.12 -13.85 -11.34
C VAL A 378 -6.91 -13.26 -10.19
N HIS A 379 -6.41 -12.18 -9.58
CA HIS A 379 -7.09 -11.40 -8.57
C HIS A 379 -6.86 -9.91 -8.81
N ALA A 380 -7.94 -9.15 -8.98
CA ALA A 380 -7.91 -7.71 -9.14
C ALA A 380 -8.27 -7.00 -7.82
N HIS A 381 -7.54 -5.94 -7.53
CA HIS A 381 -7.79 -5.02 -6.43
C HIS A 381 -7.65 -3.58 -6.95
N SER A 382 -8.56 -2.69 -6.55
CA SER A 382 -8.55 -1.28 -6.95
C SER A 382 -8.69 -0.40 -5.73
N VAL A 383 -7.93 0.69 -5.71
CA VAL A 383 -7.95 1.71 -4.65
C VAL A 383 -8.33 3.05 -5.26
N PHE A 384 -9.21 3.78 -4.60
CA PHE A 384 -9.65 5.12 -4.99
C PHE A 384 -9.60 6.05 -3.79
N HIS A 385 -9.05 7.25 -3.99
CA HIS A 385 -9.07 8.31 -2.99
C HIS A 385 -9.79 9.54 -3.53
N PHE A 386 -10.69 10.09 -2.71
CA PHE A 386 -11.44 11.31 -3.00
C PHE A 386 -11.19 12.35 -1.91
N THR A 387 -10.97 13.60 -2.33
CA THR A 387 -10.83 14.75 -1.43
C THR A 387 -11.56 15.96 -2.01
N GLY A 388 -12.13 16.81 -1.15
CA GLY A 388 -12.84 18.02 -1.58
C GLY A 388 -14.05 18.34 -0.71
N ASP A 389 -15.15 18.73 -1.37
CA ASP A 389 -16.41 19.06 -0.72
C ASP A 389 -17.00 17.87 0.04
N GLU A 390 -17.33 18.06 1.32
CA GLU A 390 -17.75 16.98 2.20
C GLU A 390 -19.14 16.42 1.87
N ALA A 391 -20.03 17.24 1.28
CA ALA A 391 -21.34 16.77 0.84
C ALA A 391 -21.19 15.81 -0.35
N GLN A 392 -20.32 16.14 -1.31
CA GLN A 392 -20.02 15.24 -2.44
C GLN A 392 -19.29 13.97 -1.99
N LEU A 393 -18.34 14.07 -1.05
CA LEU A 393 -17.73 12.87 -0.44
C LEU A 393 -18.79 12.00 0.25
N ASN A 394 -19.78 12.61 0.90
CA ASN A 394 -20.87 11.88 1.52
C ASN A 394 -21.75 11.16 0.50
N ASP A 395 -22.07 11.79 -0.62
CA ASP A 395 -22.83 11.14 -1.69
C ASP A 395 -22.09 9.91 -2.23
N ILE A 396 -20.76 10.03 -2.42
CA ILE A 396 -19.92 8.90 -2.82
C ILE A 396 -19.97 7.79 -1.77
N ALA A 397 -19.77 8.11 -0.49
CA ALA A 397 -19.78 7.13 0.60
C ALA A 397 -21.13 6.39 0.71
N VAL A 398 -22.26 7.10 0.60
CA VAL A 398 -23.59 6.48 0.62
C VAL A 398 -23.77 5.57 -0.60
N LYS A 399 -23.31 6.01 -1.78
CA LYS A 399 -23.44 5.25 -3.02
C LYS A 399 -22.62 3.95 -3.02
N THR A 400 -21.40 3.99 -2.49
CA THR A 400 -20.44 2.88 -2.55
C THR A 400 -20.44 2.02 -1.29
N LEU A 401 -20.35 2.64 -0.12
CA LEU A 401 -20.24 1.97 1.18
C LEU A 401 -21.60 1.76 1.86
N GLY A 402 -22.65 2.44 1.40
CA GLY A 402 -24.00 2.32 1.98
C GLY A 402 -24.16 3.00 3.34
N ILE A 403 -23.26 3.91 3.71
CA ILE A 403 -23.27 4.63 4.98
C ILE A 403 -22.85 6.09 4.79
N SER A 404 -23.44 7.01 5.57
CA SER A 404 -23.10 8.43 5.53
C SER A 404 -21.80 8.75 6.26
N LEU A 405 -21.10 9.81 5.86
CA LEU A 405 -19.90 10.28 6.59
C LEU A 405 -20.25 10.70 8.02
N LYS A 406 -21.45 11.21 8.24
CA LYS A 406 -21.95 11.58 9.57
C LYS A 406 -22.01 10.36 10.50
N ASP A 407 -22.52 9.24 10.00
CA ASP A 407 -22.67 8.01 10.78
C ASP A 407 -21.30 7.37 11.04
N ILE A 408 -20.41 7.37 10.04
CA ILE A 408 -19.01 6.93 10.21
C ILE A 408 -18.34 7.73 11.34
N GLN A 409 -18.45 9.06 11.31
CA GLN A 409 -17.86 9.94 12.32
C GLN A 409 -18.48 9.77 13.71
N ALA A 410 -19.74 9.33 13.80
CA ALA A 410 -20.44 9.10 15.05
C ALA A 410 -20.18 7.72 15.67
N ALA A 411 -19.55 6.80 14.94
CA ALA A 411 -19.43 5.40 15.30
C ALA A 411 -18.74 5.15 16.66
N PHE A 412 -17.73 5.94 17.02
CA PHE A 412 -16.87 5.71 18.19
C PHE A 412 -16.69 6.96 19.07
N LYS A 413 -17.75 7.76 19.19
CA LYS A 413 -17.81 8.94 20.05
C LYS A 413 -18.02 8.59 21.52
#